data_AF-A0A518LP57-F1
#
_entry.id   AF-A0A518LP57-F1
#
_cell.length_a   1.000
_cell.length_b   1.000
_cell.length_c   1.000
_cell.angle_alpha   90.00
_cell.angle_beta   90.00
_cell.angle_gamma   90.00
#
_symmetry.space_group_name_H-M   'P 1'
#
loop_
_entity.id
_entity.type
_entity.pdbx_description
1 polymer ?
#
loop_
_entity_poly.entity_id
_entity_poly.type
_entity_poly.pdbx_seq_one_letter_code
_entity_poly.pdbx_strand_id
1 'polypeptide(L)'
;MIRIRARALIVTFLGLGAFLAATQLGYSEDPKPAAARAYKPVQPIHEMMDGQKKLFGEIKDGLLDKQWNKASQSAWILAEVANANSFQHEAADYRDWAAKMAQDCVTLAQNLKKKDEAGAKELITKVGQTCQACHDKYQK
;
A
#
# COMPACT_ATOMS: atom_id res chain seq x y z
N MET A 1 0.60 41.91 -27.63
CA MET A 1 0.01 40.74 -28.34
C MET A 1 0.97 40.31 -29.44
N ILE A 2 1.77 39.26 -29.20
CA ILE A 2 2.80 38.78 -30.13
C ILE A 2 2.28 37.51 -30.82
N ARG A 3 2.14 37.56 -32.15
CA ARG A 3 1.76 36.43 -33.00
C ARG A 3 3.02 35.71 -33.46
N ILE A 4 3.28 34.52 -32.93
CA ILE A 4 4.38 33.66 -33.40
C ILE A 4 3.82 32.76 -34.52
N ARG A 5 4.30 32.98 -35.74
CA ARG A 5 3.98 32.17 -36.92
C ARG A 5 4.84 30.91 -36.91
N ALA A 6 4.22 29.75 -36.77
CA ALA A 6 4.85 28.46 -36.99
C ALA A 6 5.16 28.28 -38.48
N ARG A 7 6.43 28.05 -38.82
CA ARG A 7 6.85 27.54 -40.12
C ARG A 7 7.38 26.12 -39.91
N ALA A 8 6.66 25.18 -40.51
CA ALA A 8 7.08 23.81 -40.67
C ALA A 8 8.38 23.73 -41.50
N LEU A 9 9.26 22.80 -41.13
CA LEU A 9 10.31 22.32 -42.01
C LEU A 9 10.50 20.83 -41.73
N ILE A 10 9.93 20.05 -42.63
CA ILE A 10 10.18 18.61 -42.83
C ILE A 10 11.54 18.50 -43.51
N VAL A 11 12.45 17.73 -42.94
CA VAL A 11 13.64 17.23 -43.66
C VAL A 11 13.77 15.73 -43.41
N THR A 12 13.44 14.99 -44.45
CA THR A 12 13.62 13.55 -44.61
C THR A 12 15.10 13.25 -44.82
N PHE A 13 15.69 12.34 -44.03
CA PHE A 13 16.95 11.68 -44.37
C PHE A 13 16.76 10.16 -44.30
N LEU A 14 16.54 9.58 -45.48
CA LEU A 14 16.78 8.17 -45.78
C LEU A 14 18.30 7.99 -45.91
N GLY A 15 18.90 7.24 -45.00
CA GLY A 15 20.30 6.86 -45.02
C GLY A 15 20.46 5.40 -44.64
N LEU A 16 20.34 4.53 -45.65
CA LEU A 16 20.67 3.12 -45.60
C LEU A 16 22.20 2.99 -45.50
N GLY A 17 22.73 2.35 -44.45
CA GLY A 17 24.17 2.27 -44.26
C GLY A 17 24.64 1.36 -43.14
N ALA A 18 24.90 0.11 -43.51
CA ALA A 18 26.02 -0.73 -43.08
C ALA A 18 26.05 -1.38 -41.68
N PHE A 19 26.25 -2.69 -41.77
CA PHE A 19 27.16 -3.52 -40.96
C PHE A 19 26.65 -4.10 -39.64
N LEU A 20 26.18 -5.34 -39.78
CA LEU A 20 26.27 -6.43 -38.81
C LEU A 20 27.63 -6.43 -38.07
N ALA A 21 27.61 -5.97 -36.82
CA ALA A 21 28.56 -6.40 -35.79
C ALA A 21 27.74 -7.12 -34.72
N ALA A 22 27.40 -8.38 -35.00
CA ALA A 22 26.88 -9.30 -34.01
C ALA A 22 28.01 -9.62 -33.02
N THR A 23 28.22 -8.71 -32.07
CA THR A 23 28.95 -9.01 -30.85
C THR A 23 28.09 -10.02 -30.10
N GLN A 24 28.56 -11.26 -30.02
CA GLN A 24 28.14 -12.21 -29.00
C GLN A 24 28.58 -11.63 -27.65
N LEU A 25 27.85 -10.64 -27.16
CA LEU A 25 27.80 -10.34 -25.74
C LEU A 25 27.23 -11.60 -25.12
N GLY A 26 28.11 -12.41 -24.52
CA GLY A 26 27.71 -13.50 -23.66
C GLY A 26 26.84 -12.90 -22.57
N TYR A 27 25.52 -12.99 -22.76
CA TYR A 27 24.55 -12.84 -21.70
C TYR A 27 24.89 -13.92 -20.68
N SER A 28 25.68 -13.54 -19.67
CA SER A 28 25.67 -14.28 -18.42
C SER A 28 24.24 -14.16 -17.94
N GLU A 29 23.46 -15.24 -18.04
CA GLU A 29 22.15 -15.29 -17.41
C GLU A 29 22.38 -14.98 -15.94
N ASP A 30 21.91 -13.81 -15.50
CA ASP A 30 21.91 -13.49 -14.08
C ASP A 30 21.24 -14.67 -13.35
N PRO A 31 21.85 -15.16 -12.26
CA PRO A 31 21.32 -16.31 -11.56
C PRO A 31 19.85 -16.04 -11.22
N LYS A 32 18.97 -16.88 -11.77
CA LYS A 32 17.52 -16.75 -11.60
C LYS A 32 17.23 -16.58 -10.11
N PRO A 33 16.59 -15.46 -9.70
CA PRO A 33 16.30 -15.23 -8.30
C PRO A 33 15.58 -16.45 -7.73
N ALA A 34 16.09 -16.98 -6.62
CA ALA A 34 15.41 -18.05 -5.91
C ALA A 34 13.96 -17.60 -5.66
N ALA A 35 13.00 -18.50 -5.89
CA ALA A 35 11.60 -18.20 -5.67
C ALA A 35 11.41 -17.67 -4.25
N ALA A 36 10.76 -16.52 -4.11
CA ALA A 36 10.49 -15.92 -2.81
C ALA A 36 9.72 -16.94 -1.96
N ARG A 37 10.17 -17.12 -0.70
CA ARG A 37 9.45 -17.97 0.24
C ARG A 37 8.07 -17.37 0.50
N ALA A 38 7.03 -18.19 0.48
CA ALA A 38 5.69 -17.76 0.89
C ALA A 38 5.74 -17.19 2.31
N TYR A 39 5.12 -16.03 2.52
CA TYR A 39 5.03 -15.44 3.83
C TYR A 39 4.19 -16.34 4.75
N LYS A 40 4.73 -16.64 5.94
CA LYS A 40 4.03 -17.39 6.98
C LYS A 40 3.95 -16.51 8.23
N PRO A 41 2.75 -16.12 8.67
CA PRO A 41 2.59 -15.42 9.94
C PRO A 41 3.23 -16.23 11.07
N VAL A 42 4.04 -15.56 11.89
CA VAL A 42 4.68 -16.18 13.07
C VAL A 42 3.81 -16.06 14.31
N GLN A 43 2.97 -15.02 14.37
CA GLN A 43 2.11 -14.74 15.50
C GLN A 43 0.74 -15.41 15.29
N PRO A 44 0.16 -16.06 16.31
CA PRO A 44 -1.21 -16.55 16.27
C PRO A 44 -2.21 -15.43 15.95
N ILE A 45 -3.27 -15.76 15.22
CA ILE A 45 -4.29 -14.78 14.80
C ILE A 45 -4.91 -14.02 15.98
N HIS A 46 -5.15 -14.68 17.11
CA HIS A 46 -5.72 -14.05 18.31
C HIS A 46 -4.87 -12.88 18.82
N GLU A 47 -3.58 -13.12 19.03
CA GLU A 47 -2.62 -12.11 19.49
C GLU A 47 -2.45 -10.97 18.47
N MET A 48 -2.54 -11.28 17.18
CA MET A 48 -2.53 -10.29 16.11
C MET A 48 -3.77 -9.38 16.18
N MET A 49 -4.96 -9.96 16.41
CA MET A 49 -6.21 -9.19 16.55
C MET A 49 -6.19 -8.28 17.79
N ASP A 50 -5.64 -8.75 18.90
CA ASP A 50 -5.46 -7.92 20.10
C ASP A 50 -4.54 -6.72 19.83
N GLY A 51 -3.44 -6.95 19.08
CA GLY A 51 -2.57 -5.88 18.60
C GLY A 51 -3.30 -4.88 17.71
N GLN A 52 -4.09 -5.35 16.75
CA GLN A 52 -4.89 -4.49 15.87
C GLN A 52 -5.90 -3.65 16.67
N LYS A 53 -6.61 -4.27 17.63
CA LYS A 53 -7.58 -3.59 18.50
C LYS A 53 -6.90 -2.49 19.34
N LYS A 54 -5.74 -2.78 19.90
CA LYS A 54 -4.95 -1.80 20.67
C LYS A 54 -4.55 -0.61 19.79
N LEU A 55 -3.95 -0.87 18.63
CA LEU A 55 -3.53 0.17 17.68
C LEU A 55 -4.72 1.02 17.21
N PHE A 56 -5.85 0.40 16.92
CA PHE A 56 -7.07 1.12 16.55
C PHE A 56 -7.55 2.06 17.67
N GLY A 57 -7.49 1.62 18.92
CA GLY A 57 -7.72 2.46 20.09
C GLY A 57 -6.76 3.64 20.18
N GLU A 58 -5.46 3.38 20.07
CA GLU A 58 -4.40 4.42 20.10
C GLU A 58 -4.58 5.48 19.01
N ILE A 59 -5.03 5.07 17.81
CA ILE A 59 -5.33 6.02 16.72
C ILE A 59 -6.53 6.90 17.08
N LYS A 60 -7.61 6.32 17.63
CA LYS A 60 -8.80 7.08 18.04
C LYS A 60 -8.46 8.07 19.14
N ASP A 61 -7.78 7.62 20.18
CA ASP A 61 -7.38 8.47 21.31
C ASP A 61 -6.43 9.56 20.84
N GLY A 62 -5.43 9.21 20.02
CA GLY A 62 -4.51 10.19 19.46
C GLY A 62 -5.16 11.20 18.52
N LEU A 63 -6.23 10.81 17.81
CA LEU A 63 -7.03 11.73 16.99
C LEU A 63 -7.84 12.71 17.86
N LEU A 64 -8.47 12.22 18.94
CA LEU A 64 -9.24 13.04 19.88
C LEU A 64 -8.34 14.02 20.64
N ASP A 65 -7.21 13.54 21.15
CA ASP A 65 -6.24 14.30 21.94
C ASP A 65 -5.29 15.14 21.07
N LYS A 66 -5.47 15.13 19.74
CA LYS A 66 -4.61 15.84 18.77
C LYS A 66 -3.13 15.44 18.87
N GLN A 67 -2.85 14.21 19.28
CA GLN A 67 -1.51 13.59 19.29
C GLN A 67 -1.17 13.03 17.89
N TRP A 68 -1.19 13.90 16.87
CA TRP A 68 -1.12 13.57 15.45
C TRP A 68 0.00 12.60 15.06
N ASN A 69 1.21 12.81 15.60
CA ASN A 69 2.37 12.00 15.27
C ASN A 69 2.24 10.56 15.81
N LYS A 70 1.75 10.41 17.05
CA LYS A 70 1.54 9.09 17.66
C LYS A 70 0.39 8.35 16.98
N ALA A 71 -0.70 9.05 16.68
CA ALA A 71 -1.82 8.48 15.92
C ALA A 71 -1.34 8.03 14.53
N SER A 72 -0.55 8.86 13.83
CA SER A 72 0.01 8.52 12.52
C SER A 72 0.92 7.29 12.58
N GLN A 73 1.80 7.21 13.58
CA GLN A 73 2.66 6.04 13.79
C GLN A 73 1.82 4.78 14.00
N SER A 74 0.80 4.86 14.85
CA SER A 74 -0.10 3.74 15.15
C SER A 74 -0.86 3.30 13.89
N ALA A 75 -1.30 4.23 13.04
CA ALA A 75 -1.95 3.94 11.76
C ALA A 75 -1.01 3.24 10.77
N TRP A 76 0.27 3.63 10.70
CA TRP A 76 1.26 2.93 9.88
C TRP A 76 1.50 1.48 10.37
N ILE A 77 1.61 1.30 11.69
CA ILE A 77 1.78 -0.05 12.25
C ILE A 77 0.53 -0.89 11.97
N LEU A 78 -0.66 -0.33 12.15
CA LEU A 78 -1.91 -1.02 11.85
C LEU A 78 -2.02 -1.42 10.38
N ALA A 79 -1.53 -0.59 9.45
CA ALA A 79 -1.46 -0.93 8.03
C ALA A 79 -0.59 -2.17 7.78
N GLU A 80 0.59 -2.23 8.40
CA GLU A 80 1.49 -3.39 8.27
C GLU A 80 0.88 -4.66 8.88
N VAL A 81 0.26 -4.53 10.05
CA VAL A 81 -0.39 -5.68 10.71
C VAL A 81 -1.60 -6.16 9.89
N ALA A 82 -2.36 -5.26 9.26
CA ALA A 82 -3.44 -5.62 8.34
C ALA A 82 -2.91 -6.33 7.09
N ASN A 83 -1.79 -5.85 6.52
CA ASN A 83 -1.13 -6.51 5.40
C ASN A 83 -0.68 -7.93 5.77
N ALA A 84 -0.02 -8.11 6.91
CA ALA A 84 0.35 -9.42 7.43
C ALA A 84 -0.87 -10.32 7.71
N ASN A 85 -1.98 -9.73 8.17
CA ASN A 85 -3.22 -10.46 8.43
C ASN A 85 -3.79 -11.12 7.17
N SER A 86 -3.57 -10.57 5.98
CA SER A 86 -4.03 -11.20 4.72
C SER A 86 -3.50 -12.64 4.53
N PHE A 87 -2.43 -13.02 5.21
CA PHE A 87 -1.85 -14.37 5.16
C PHE A 87 -2.37 -15.31 6.26
N GLN A 88 -3.29 -14.87 7.12
CA GLN A 88 -3.88 -15.69 8.18
C GLN A 88 -5.06 -16.55 7.69
N HIS A 89 -5.58 -16.28 6.48
CA HIS A 89 -6.72 -17.01 5.92
C HIS A 89 -6.63 -17.09 4.39
N GLU A 90 -7.19 -18.17 3.82
CA GLU A 90 -7.13 -18.43 2.37
C GLU A 90 -8.28 -17.80 1.57
N ALA A 91 -9.39 -17.50 2.22
CA ALA A 91 -10.56 -16.93 1.54
C ALA A 91 -10.26 -15.56 0.92
N ALA A 92 -10.64 -15.38 -0.34
CA ALA A 92 -10.33 -14.19 -1.11
C ALA A 92 -10.89 -12.91 -0.49
N ASP A 93 -12.13 -12.94 0.00
CA ASP A 93 -12.77 -11.79 0.66
C ASP A 93 -12.10 -11.40 1.98
N TYR A 94 -11.59 -12.36 2.76
CA TYR A 94 -10.79 -12.08 3.95
C TYR A 94 -9.52 -11.31 3.56
N ARG A 95 -8.83 -11.77 2.51
CA ARG A 95 -7.63 -11.11 1.98
C ARG A 95 -7.93 -9.72 1.46
N ASP A 96 -9.04 -9.55 0.75
CA ASP A 96 -9.50 -8.27 0.23
C ASP A 96 -9.83 -7.28 1.35
N TRP A 97 -10.49 -7.73 2.42
CA TRP A 97 -10.75 -6.89 3.59
C TRP A 97 -9.47 -6.50 4.31
N ALA A 98 -8.53 -7.42 4.49
CA ALA A 98 -7.23 -7.13 5.08
C ALA A 98 -6.42 -6.12 4.24
N ALA A 99 -6.38 -6.30 2.92
CA ALA A 99 -5.72 -5.39 1.99
C ALA A 99 -6.38 -4.00 1.97
N LYS A 100 -7.71 -3.96 1.96
CA LYS A 100 -8.48 -2.71 2.03
C LYS A 100 -8.18 -1.96 3.33
N MET A 101 -8.22 -2.66 4.47
CA MET A 101 -7.89 -2.08 5.77
C MET A 101 -6.47 -1.52 5.79
N ALA A 102 -5.49 -2.26 5.23
CA ALA A 102 -4.12 -1.78 5.14
C ALA A 102 -4.03 -0.47 4.34
N GLN A 103 -4.67 -0.41 3.17
CA GLN A 103 -4.70 0.78 2.33
C GLN A 103 -5.40 1.97 3.00
N ASP A 104 -6.55 1.75 3.64
CA ASP A 104 -7.26 2.79 4.39
C ASP A 104 -6.40 3.33 5.55
N CYS A 105 -5.65 2.47 6.24
CA CYS A 105 -4.73 2.85 7.32
C CYS A 105 -3.53 3.67 6.80
N VAL A 106 -2.99 3.35 5.61
CA VAL A 106 -1.97 4.16 4.95
C VAL A 106 -2.50 5.58 4.69
N THR A 107 -3.69 5.70 4.10
CA THR A 107 -4.29 7.02 3.82
C THR A 107 -4.62 7.75 5.13
N LEU A 108 -5.09 7.03 6.16
CA LEU A 108 -5.35 7.60 7.48
C LEU A 108 -4.06 8.17 8.09
N ALA A 109 -2.96 7.41 8.04
CA ALA A 109 -1.68 7.87 8.53
C ALA A 109 -1.20 9.14 7.81
N GLN A 110 -1.44 9.24 6.50
CA GLN A 110 -1.12 10.44 5.71
C GLN A 110 -1.98 11.64 6.12
N ASN A 111 -3.28 11.47 6.34
CA ASN A 111 -4.17 12.54 6.80
C ASN A 111 -3.78 13.01 8.21
N LEU A 112 -3.44 12.08 9.11
CA LEU A 112 -2.93 12.39 10.45
C LEU A 112 -1.62 13.21 10.38
N LYS A 113 -0.67 12.88 9.50
CA LYS A 113 0.56 13.70 9.30
C LYS A 113 0.25 15.11 8.81
N LYS A 114 -0.78 15.26 7.98
CA LYS A 114 -1.26 16.57 7.48
C LYS A 114 -2.14 17.30 8.49
N LYS A 115 -2.48 16.68 9.63
CA LYS A 115 -3.47 17.17 10.61
C LYS A 115 -4.84 17.44 9.98
N ASP A 116 -5.19 16.67 8.95
CA ASP A 116 -6.52 16.69 8.34
C ASP A 116 -7.49 15.88 9.22
N GLU A 117 -8.09 16.57 10.19
CA GLU A 117 -8.98 15.95 11.18
C GLU A 117 -10.24 15.36 10.53
N ALA A 118 -10.84 16.05 9.55
CA ALA A 118 -12.04 15.58 8.88
C ALA A 118 -11.76 14.31 8.07
N GLY A 119 -10.70 14.34 7.25
CA GLY A 119 -10.28 13.17 6.48
C GLY A 119 -9.83 12.01 7.38
N ALA A 120 -9.20 12.27 8.52
CA ALA A 120 -8.83 11.23 9.48
C ALA A 120 -10.07 10.60 10.15
N LYS A 121 -11.07 11.39 10.54
CA LYS A 121 -12.33 10.92 11.14
C LYS A 121 -13.13 10.03 10.19
N GLU A 122 -13.18 10.40 8.91
CA GLU A 122 -13.83 9.58 7.88
C GLU A 122 -13.12 8.23 7.73
N LEU A 123 -11.79 8.24 7.61
CA LEU A 123 -11.01 7.01 7.39
C LEU A 123 -11.01 6.08 8.59
N ILE A 124 -10.88 6.58 9.82
CA ILE A 124 -10.94 5.70 11.01
C ILE A 124 -12.30 5.03 11.14
N THR A 125 -13.38 5.69 10.70
CA THR A 125 -14.72 5.10 10.62
C THR A 125 -14.76 3.97 9.59
N LYS A 126 -14.22 4.18 8.39
CA LYS A 126 -14.14 3.15 7.33
C LYS A 126 -13.29 1.94 7.74
N VAL A 127 -12.19 2.16 8.45
CA VAL A 127 -11.38 1.09 9.03
C VAL A 127 -12.22 0.27 10.01
N GLY A 128 -12.91 0.92 10.95
CA GLY A 128 -13.78 0.23 11.90
C GLY A 128 -14.90 -0.58 11.24
N GLN A 129 -15.51 -0.06 10.17
CA GLN A 129 -16.51 -0.78 9.38
C GLN A 129 -15.93 -2.03 8.69
N THR A 130 -14.70 -1.93 8.16
CA THR A 130 -14.01 -3.06 7.54
C THR A 130 -13.69 -4.15 8.57
N CYS A 131 -13.23 -3.75 9.76
CA CYS A 131 -13.02 -4.69 10.87
C CYS A 131 -14.32 -5.43 11.22
N GLN A 132 -15.43 -4.68 11.38
CA GLN A 132 -16.73 -5.27 11.72
C GLN A 132 -17.21 -6.26 10.65
N ALA A 133 -17.13 -5.90 9.36
CA ALA A 133 -17.56 -6.78 8.28
C ALA A 133 -16.78 -8.12 8.26
N CYS A 134 -15.48 -8.07 8.55
CA CYS A 134 -14.67 -9.28 8.68
C CYS A 134 -15.08 -10.11 9.90
N HIS A 135 -15.26 -9.47 11.06
CA HIS A 135 -15.67 -10.14 12.30
C HIS A 135 -17.05 -10.79 12.17
N ASP A 136 -18.04 -10.12 11.59
CA ASP A 136 -19.39 -10.65 11.39
C ASP A 136 -19.39 -11.97 10.60
N LYS A 137 -18.42 -12.13 9.70
CA LYS A 137 -18.28 -13.35 8.88
C LYS A 137 -17.44 -14.43 9.54
N TYR A 138 -16.31 -14.05 10.15
CA TYR A 138 -15.24 -14.97 10.54
C TYR A 138 -15.04 -15.13 12.06
N GLN A 139 -15.61 -14.26 12.90
CA GLN A 139 -15.65 -14.40 14.36
C GLN A 139 -17.07 -14.74 14.82
N LYS A 140 -17.40 -16.03 14.81
CA LYS A 140 -18.63 -16.55 15.44
C LYS A 140 -18.34 -17.18 16.78
#